data_AF-A0A7V9N4W3-F1
#
_entry.id   AF-A0A7V9N4W3-F1
#
_cell.length_a   1.000
_cell.length_b   1.000
_cell.length_c   1.000
_cell.angle_alpha   90.00
_cell.angle_beta   90.00
_cell.angle_gamma   90.00
#
_symmetry.space_group_name_H-M   'P 1'
#
loop_
_entity.id
_entity.type
_entity.pdbx_description
1 polymer ?
#
loop_
_entity_poly.entity_id
_entity_poly.type
_entity_poly.pdbx_seq_one_letter_code
_entity_poly.pdbx_strand_id
1 'polypeptide(L)'
;MSDDRRSVMASTFRAWWQSLVELEPNTRAPGNVLNTGALLAFLAETGARRGAIVTAAAPGHHTPDSAPELNPNFDWNGEIALGPDAPIADLERASGISEQAPLA
;
A
#
# COMPACT_ATOMS: atom_id res chain seq x y z
N MET A 1 -3.35 16.04 -22.13
CA MET A 1 -2.28 15.53 -21.25
C MET A 1 -2.99 14.67 -20.23
N SER A 2 -2.97 13.35 -20.41
CA SER A 2 -3.65 12.42 -19.50
C SER A 2 -2.85 12.38 -18.20
N ASP A 3 -3.47 12.81 -17.11
CA ASP A 3 -2.93 12.62 -15.77
C ASP A 3 -3.12 11.13 -15.43
N ASP A 4 -2.28 10.25 -16.01
CA ASP A 4 -2.28 8.80 -15.78
C ASP A 4 -1.71 8.43 -14.39
N ARG A 5 -1.86 9.33 -13.43
CA ARG A 5 -1.53 9.10 -12.03
C ARG A 5 -2.81 8.66 -11.33
N ARG A 6 -3.09 7.36 -11.33
CA ARG A 6 -4.05 6.81 -10.35
C ARG A 6 -3.57 7.19 -8.95
N SER A 7 -4.35 8.04 -8.29
CA SER A 7 -4.20 8.39 -6.88
C SER A 7 -5.35 7.79 -6.08
N VAL A 8 -5.09 7.54 -4.80
CA VAL A 8 -6.10 7.09 -3.83
C VAL A 8 -6.03 7.95 -2.58
N MET A 9 -7.09 7.98 -1.80
CA MET A 9 -7.04 8.58 -0.46
C MET A 9 -5.95 7.92 0.38
N ALA A 10 -5.12 8.73 1.03
CA ALA A 10 -4.05 8.26 1.90
C ALA A 10 -4.59 7.38 3.04
N SER A 11 -5.79 7.68 3.54
CA SER A 11 -6.52 6.85 4.51
C SER A 11 -6.82 5.45 3.99
N THR A 12 -7.24 5.30 2.73
CA THR A 12 -7.46 4.00 2.08
C THR A 12 -6.15 3.23 1.97
N PHE A 13 -5.07 3.89 1.51
CA PHE A 13 -3.75 3.27 1.43
C PHE A 13 -3.29 2.73 2.80
N ARG A 14 -3.47 3.53 3.86
CA ARG A 14 -3.19 3.14 5.23
C ARG A 14 -4.01 1.93 5.66
N ALA A 15 -5.29 1.92 5.35
CA ALA A 15 -6.19 0.84 5.73
C ALA A 15 -5.83 -0.47 5.00
N TRP A 16 -5.45 -0.40 3.71
CA TRP A 16 -4.89 -1.55 2.99
C TRP A 16 -3.61 -2.07 3.64
N TRP A 17 -2.66 -1.19 3.96
CA TRP A 17 -1.45 -1.58 4.66
C TRP A 17 -1.78 -2.35 5.93
N GLN A 18 -2.54 -1.73 6.85
CA GLN A 18 -2.87 -2.31 8.16
C GLN A 18 -3.61 -3.65 8.04
N SER A 19 -4.52 -3.81 7.08
CA SER A 19 -5.22 -5.08 6.85
C SER A 19 -4.28 -6.17 6.34
N LEU A 20 -3.32 -5.83 5.47
CA LEU A 20 -2.44 -6.82 4.84
C LEU A 20 -1.26 -7.25 5.72
N VAL A 21 -0.75 -6.40 6.64
CA VAL A 21 0.40 -6.78 7.50
C VAL A 21 0.08 -7.96 8.40
N GLU A 22 -1.20 -8.13 8.75
CA GLU A 22 -1.67 -9.21 9.62
C GLU A 22 -1.81 -10.56 8.88
N LEU A 23 -1.69 -10.57 7.56
CA LEU A 23 -1.86 -11.76 6.73
C LEU A 23 -0.54 -12.45 6.41
N GLU A 24 -0.59 -13.78 6.30
CA GLU A 24 0.55 -14.58 5.87
C GLU A 24 1.02 -14.17 4.45
N PRO A 25 2.33 -13.97 4.20
CA PRO A 25 2.85 -13.42 2.94
C PRO A 25 2.46 -14.21 1.68
N ASN A 26 2.28 -15.53 1.80
CA ASN A 26 1.94 -16.40 0.67
C ASN A 26 0.43 -16.52 0.43
N THR A 27 -0.40 -15.89 1.28
CA THR A 27 -1.87 -15.90 1.11
C THR A 27 -2.27 -15.19 -0.17
N ARG A 28 -3.28 -15.71 -0.86
CA ARG A 28 -3.87 -15.12 -2.05
C ARG A 28 -5.38 -15.10 -1.90
N ALA A 29 -5.98 -13.91 -1.91
CA ALA A 29 -7.42 -13.77 -1.87
C ALA A 29 -8.07 -14.34 -3.15
N PRO A 30 -9.31 -14.86 -3.08
CA PRO A 30 -10.02 -15.34 -4.26
C PRO A 30 -10.09 -14.29 -5.37
N GLY A 31 -9.68 -14.67 -6.58
CA GLY A 31 -9.67 -13.78 -7.75
C GLY A 31 -8.43 -12.89 -7.88
N ASN A 32 -7.53 -12.89 -6.91
CA ASN A 32 -6.27 -12.14 -7.02
C ASN A 32 -5.24 -12.86 -7.88
N VAL A 33 -4.42 -12.05 -8.56
CA VAL A 33 -3.21 -12.52 -9.24
C VAL A 33 -2.03 -12.49 -8.27
N LEU A 34 -1.92 -11.42 -7.47
CA LEU A 34 -0.84 -11.22 -6.51
C LEU A 34 -1.14 -11.86 -5.15
N ASN A 35 -0.09 -12.32 -4.46
CA ASN A 35 -0.17 -12.74 -3.06
C ASN A 35 0.05 -11.54 -2.11
N THR A 36 -0.26 -11.72 -0.82
CA THR A 36 -0.12 -10.69 0.22
C THR A 36 1.28 -10.08 0.24
N GLY A 37 2.34 -10.89 0.13
CA GLY A 37 3.72 -10.41 0.14
C GLY A 37 4.04 -9.48 -1.02
N ALA A 38 3.57 -9.78 -2.23
CA ALA A 38 3.75 -8.91 -3.39
C ALA A 38 2.94 -7.60 -3.24
N LEU A 39 1.73 -7.66 -2.68
CA LEU A 39 0.91 -6.48 -2.40
C LEU A 39 1.55 -5.59 -1.33
N LEU A 40 2.07 -6.17 -0.25
CA LEU A 40 2.81 -5.47 0.79
C LEU A 40 4.09 -4.84 0.23
N ALA A 41 4.84 -5.54 -0.63
CA ALA A 41 6.02 -4.98 -1.27
C ALA A 41 5.67 -3.76 -2.15
N PHE A 42 4.58 -3.84 -2.92
CA PHE A 42 4.08 -2.71 -3.71
C PHE A 42 3.71 -1.51 -2.83
N LEU A 43 2.97 -1.74 -1.74
CA LEU A 43 2.60 -0.67 -0.81
C LEU A 43 3.85 -0.10 -0.13
N ALA A 44 4.79 -0.94 0.34
CA ALA A 44 6.01 -0.50 1.00
C ALA A 44 6.84 0.41 0.08
N GLU A 45 7.06 0.00 -1.17
CA GLU A 45 7.82 0.78 -2.15
C GLU A 45 7.11 2.09 -2.48
N THR A 46 5.79 2.04 -2.71
CA THR A 46 5.00 3.24 -3.00
C THR A 46 5.00 4.21 -1.83
N GLY A 47 4.74 3.71 -0.61
CA GLY A 47 4.71 4.50 0.60
C GLY A 47 6.08 5.10 0.92
N ALA A 48 7.17 4.37 0.73
CA ALA A 48 8.53 4.87 0.95
C ALA A 48 8.87 6.01 -0.02
N ARG A 49 8.54 5.87 -1.32
CA ARG A 49 8.75 6.92 -2.34
C ARG A 49 7.95 8.19 -2.06
N ARG A 50 6.83 8.08 -1.33
CA ARG A 50 5.94 9.20 -0.99
C ARG A 50 6.13 9.71 0.44
N GLY A 51 6.97 9.08 1.25
CA GLY A 51 7.16 9.41 2.67
C GLY A 51 6.03 8.94 3.59
N ALA A 52 5.10 8.12 3.09
CA ALA A 52 4.01 7.54 3.87
C ALA A 52 4.46 6.32 4.70
N ILE A 53 5.55 5.67 4.29
CA ILE A 53 6.17 4.55 5.01
C ILE A 53 7.62 4.90 5.32
N VAL A 54 8.02 4.66 6.57
CA VAL A 54 9.38 4.81 7.07
C VAL A 54 9.95 3.40 7.25
N THR A 55 11.09 3.12 6.65
CA THR A 55 11.79 1.85 6.87
C THR A 55 12.91 2.08 7.88
N ALA A 56 12.92 1.31 8.98
CA ALA A 56 14.03 1.35 9.92
C ALA A 56 15.34 0.79 9.33
N ALA A 57 15.25 -0.01 8.25
CA ALA A 57 16.40 -0.61 7.58
C ALA A 57 16.67 -0.03 6.19
N ALA A 58 17.97 0.07 5.85
CA ALA A 58 18.44 0.33 4.50
C ALA A 58 17.99 -0.81 3.55
N PRO A 59 17.79 -0.53 2.24
CA PRO A 59 17.37 -1.55 1.28
C PRO A 59 18.38 -2.72 1.28
N GLY A 60 17.89 -3.91 1.63
CA GLY A 60 18.69 -5.15 1.63
C GLY A 60 18.86 -5.88 2.96
N HIS A 61 18.42 -5.31 4.09
CA HIS A 61 18.46 -5.99 5.40
C HIS A 61 17.10 -5.92 6.12
N HIS A 62 16.15 -6.78 5.72
CA HIS A 62 14.90 -6.94 6.47
C HIS A 62 15.10 -7.99 7.56
N THR A 63 15.35 -7.55 8.79
CA THR A 63 15.11 -8.36 9.99
C THR A 63 13.63 -8.27 10.37
N PRO A 64 13.03 -9.30 11.01
CA PRO A 64 11.63 -9.27 11.44
C PRO A 64 11.29 -8.09 12.37
N ASP A 65 12.25 -7.54 13.11
CA ASP A 65 12.07 -6.33 13.94
C ASP A 65 12.10 -5.00 13.17
N SER A 66 12.42 -5.01 11.87
CA SER A 66 12.55 -3.82 11.02
C SER A 66 11.47 -3.77 9.94
N ALA A 67 10.25 -4.21 10.29
CA ALA A 67 9.12 -4.08 9.39
C ALA A 67 8.92 -2.60 9.01
N PRO A 68 8.58 -2.29 7.75
CA PRO A 68 8.24 -0.92 7.36
C PRO A 68 7.08 -0.40 8.23
N GLU A 69 7.20 0.81 8.75
CA GLU A 69 6.16 1.44 9.59
C GLU A 69 5.49 2.59 8.85
N LEU A 70 4.23 2.85 9.18
CA LEU A 70 3.52 4.04 8.67
C LEU A 70 4.11 5.30 9.31
N ASN A 71 4.38 6.33 8.49
CA ASN A 71 4.89 7.60 8.99
C ASN A 71 3.79 8.35 9.77
N PRO A 72 3.96 8.61 11.07
CA PRO A 72 2.94 9.31 11.87
C PRO A 72 2.76 10.77 11.47
N ASN A 73 3.77 11.37 10.81
CA ASN A 73 3.74 12.75 10.37
C ASN A 73 3.27 12.92 8.92
N PHE A 74 2.89 11.82 8.24
CA PHE A 74 2.36 11.89 6.90
C PHE A 74 0.92 12.43 6.88
N ASP A 75 0.57 13.21 5.86
CA ASP A 75 -0.78 13.72 5.69
C ASP A 75 -1.74 12.62 5.20
N TRP A 76 -2.40 11.98 6.15
CA TRP A 76 -3.36 10.90 5.89
C TRP A 76 -4.72 11.37 5.37
N ASN A 77 -4.95 12.69 5.25
CA ASN A 77 -6.17 13.25 4.67
C ASN A 77 -6.00 13.61 3.19
N GLY A 78 -4.78 13.54 2.67
CA GLY A 78 -4.47 13.82 1.27
C GLY A 78 -4.58 12.60 0.35
N GLU A 79 -3.91 12.70 -0.80
CA GLU A 79 -3.85 11.66 -1.81
C GLU A 79 -2.45 11.04 -1.94
N ILE A 80 -2.40 9.75 -2.28
CA ILE A 80 -1.19 9.03 -2.63
C ILE A 80 -1.27 8.59 -4.08
N ALA A 81 -0.35 9.10 -4.91
CA ALA A 81 -0.19 8.66 -6.28
C ALA A 81 0.49 7.28 -6.35
N LEU A 82 -0.27 6.27 -6.78
CA LEU A 82 0.14 4.87 -6.89
C LEU A 82 0.77 4.55 -8.25
N GLY A 83 0.40 5.30 -9.29
CA GLY A 83 0.85 5.08 -10.66
C GLY A 83 -0.10 4.20 -11.48
N PRO A 84 0.12 4.10 -12.80
CA PRO A 84 -0.83 3.51 -13.74
C PRO A 84 -1.04 2.01 -13.53
N ASP A 85 0.01 1.29 -13.12
CA ASP A 85 0.00 -0.17 -12.97
C ASP A 85 -0.35 -0.63 -11.54
N ALA A 86 -0.95 0.25 -10.73
CA ALA A 86 -1.31 -0.06 -9.36
C ALA A 86 -2.33 -1.23 -9.32
N PRO A 87 -2.06 -2.31 -8.56
CA PRO A 87 -2.92 -3.49 -8.48
C PRO A 87 -4.12 -3.26 -7.55
N ILE A 88 -4.89 -2.19 -7.78
CA ILE A 88 -6.02 -1.77 -6.93
C ILE A 88 -7.00 -2.91 -6.67
N ALA A 89 -7.47 -3.58 -7.72
CA ALA A 89 -8.45 -4.65 -7.57
C ALA A 89 -7.94 -5.81 -6.69
N ASP A 90 -6.63 -6.10 -6.73
CA ASP A 90 -6.04 -7.12 -5.86
C ASP A 90 -5.90 -6.61 -4.43
N LEU A 91 -5.57 -5.33 -4.23
CA LEU A 91 -5.55 -4.68 -2.91
C LEU A 91 -6.93 -4.68 -2.27
N GLU A 92 -7.97 -4.29 -3.01
CA GLU A 92 -9.35 -4.25 -2.50
C GLU A 92 -9.86 -5.63 -2.10
N ARG A 93 -9.64 -6.65 -2.94
CA ARG A 93 -10.05 -8.02 -2.63
C ARG A 93 -9.27 -8.63 -1.47
N ALA A 94 -7.97 -8.36 -1.38
CA ALA A 94 -7.14 -8.90 -0.30
C ALA A 94 -7.42 -8.25 1.04
N SER A 95 -7.65 -6.94 1.04
CA SER A 95 -7.91 -6.17 2.26
C SER A 95 -9.38 -6.17 2.68
N GLY A 96 -10.30 -6.45 1.75
CA GLY A 96 -11.74 -6.26 1.92
C GLY A 96 -12.18 -4.78 1.90
N ILE A 97 -11.31 -3.86 1.53
CA ILE A 97 -11.53 -2.41 1.60
C ILE A 97 -11.51 -1.86 0.18
N SER A 98 -12.64 -1.33 -0.29
CA SER A 98 -12.70 -0.64 -1.58
C SER A 98 -12.04 0.74 -1.52
N GLU A 99 -11.52 1.17 -2.67
CA GLU A 99 -11.03 2.52 -2.87
C GLU A 99 -12.15 3.52 -2.60
N GLN A 100 -11.88 4.50 -1.73
CA GLN A 100 -12.73 5.67 -1.62
C GLN A 100 -12.18 6.71 -2.60
N ALA A 101 -12.94 6.99 -3.66
CA ALA A 101 -12.59 8.04 -4.60
C ALA A 101 -12.42 9.37 -3.83
N PRO A 102 -11.45 10.23 -4.23
CA PRO A 102 -11.29 11.54 -3.63
C PRO A 102 -12.61 12.32 -3.66
N LEU A 103 -12.95 12.97 -2.55
CA LEU A 103 -14.06 13.92 -2.53
C LEU A 103 -13.67 15.10 -3.44
N ALA A 104 -14.37 15.20 -4.58
CA ALA A 104 -14.19 16.24 -5.60
C ALA A 104 -14.57 17.64 -5.10
#